data_AF-A0A1G0YD56-F1
#
_entry.id   AF-A0A1G0YD56-F1
#
_cell.length_a   1.000
_cell.length_b   1.000
_cell.length_c   1.000
_cell.angle_alpha   90.00
_cell.angle_beta   90.00
_cell.angle_gamma   90.00
#
_symmetry.space_group_name_H-M   'P 1'
#
loop_
_entity.id
_entity.type
_entity.pdbx_description
1 polymer ?
#
loop_
_entity_poly.entity_id
_entity_poly.type
_entity_poly.pdbx_seq_one_letter_code
_entity_poly.pdbx_strand_id
1 'polypeptide(L)'
;MCAERGLGLGQLLEKAKVSRTAYYSLARKDELLPASIRNLARALGVCPSKVLIDEQRLSEEMTQIAASAAELAARYKGANPENVRHTLILLRHEPIERLRKALIRAS
;
A
#
# COMPACT_ATOMS: atom_id res chain seq x y z
N MET A 1 -12.97 -4.81 -15.76
CA MET A 1 -12.59 -4.05 -14.54
C MET A 1 -13.43 -2.80 -14.24
N CYS A 2 -13.46 -1.74 -15.07
CA CYS A 2 -14.23 -0.52 -14.74
C CYS A 2 -15.75 -0.72 -14.91
N ALA A 3 -16.16 -1.34 -16.03
CA ALA A 3 -17.55 -1.69 -16.31
C ALA A 3 -18.12 -2.68 -15.28
N GLU A 4 -17.34 -3.68 -14.88
CA GLU A 4 -17.69 -4.64 -13.81
C GLU A 4 -17.94 -3.98 -12.44
N ARG A 5 -17.41 -2.77 -12.21
CA ARG A 5 -17.61 -2.00 -10.98
C ARG A 5 -18.58 -0.83 -11.15
N GLY A 6 -19.30 -0.77 -12.27
CA GLY A 6 -20.24 0.32 -12.58
C GLY A 6 -19.60 1.70 -12.69
N LEU A 7 -18.28 1.78 -12.89
CA LEU A 7 -17.53 3.04 -12.94
C LEU A 7 -17.12 3.35 -14.37
N GLY A 8 -17.45 4.55 -14.83
CA GLY A 8 -16.94 5.07 -16.11
C GLY A 8 -15.46 5.46 -15.99
N LEU A 9 -14.69 5.35 -17.09
CA LEU A 9 -13.29 5.78 -17.14
C LEU A 9 -13.11 7.22 -16.66
N GLY A 10 -14.02 8.13 -17.05
CA GLY A 10 -14.00 9.52 -16.60
C GLY A 10 -14.08 9.67 -15.08
N GLN A 11 -15.03 8.95 -14.45
CA GLN A 11 -15.21 8.97 -12.99
C GLN A 11 -14.02 8.37 -12.26
N LEU A 12 -13.41 7.31 -12.82
CA LEU A 12 -12.21 6.71 -12.24
C LEU A 12 -11.03 7.70 -12.26
N LEU A 13 -10.81 8.35 -13.40
CA LEU A 13 -9.72 9.33 -13.56
C LEU A 13 -9.90 10.52 -12.62
N GLU A 14 -11.13 11.01 -12.50
CA GLU A 14 -11.47 12.10 -11.57
C GLU A 14 -11.22 11.70 -10.11
N LYS A 15 -11.69 10.52 -9.69
CA LYS A 15 -11.46 10.00 -8.34
C LYS A 15 -9.97 9.80 -8.04
N ALA A 16 -9.19 9.40 -9.04
CA ALA A 16 -7.75 9.23 -8.94
C ALA A 16 -6.96 10.55 -9.09
N LYS A 17 -7.62 11.68 -9.35
CA LYS A 17 -7.00 12.98 -9.67
C LYS A 17 -6.01 12.91 -10.85
N VAL A 18 -6.32 12.08 -11.84
CA VAL A 18 -5.52 11.92 -13.07
C VAL A 18 -6.24 12.61 -14.22
N SER A 19 -5.57 13.52 -14.92
CA SER A 19 -6.16 14.16 -16.10
C SER A 19 -6.30 13.17 -17.25
N ARG A 20 -7.32 13.35 -18.11
CA ARG A 20 -7.46 12.54 -19.34
C ARG A 20 -6.20 12.61 -20.20
N THR A 21 -5.56 13.77 -20.28
CA THR A 21 -4.32 13.95 -21.04
C THR A 21 -3.17 13.12 -20.46
N ALA A 22 -2.99 13.11 -19.15
CA ALA A 22 -1.98 12.28 -18.50
C ALA A 22 -2.27 10.78 -18.73
N TYR A 23 -3.54 10.37 -18.58
CA TYR A 23 -3.95 8.99 -18.86
C TYR A 23 -3.61 8.57 -20.30
N TYR A 24 -4.04 9.33 -21.31
CA TYR A 24 -3.79 8.99 -22.71
C TYR A 24 -2.33 9.18 -23.15
N SER A 25 -1.56 10.01 -22.43
CA SER A 25 -0.11 10.12 -22.63
C SER A 25 0.61 8.86 -22.15
N LEU A 26 0.17 8.29 -21.03
CA LEU A 26 0.71 7.04 -20.49
C LEU A 26 0.19 5.81 -21.26
N ALA A 27 -1.11 5.76 -21.58
CA ALA A 27 -1.73 4.63 -22.26
C ALA A 27 -1.19 4.38 -23.67
N ARG A 28 -0.56 5.40 -24.29
CA ARG A 28 0.09 5.29 -25.60
C ARG A 28 1.57 4.93 -25.54
N LYS A 29 2.15 4.84 -24.34
CA LYS A 29 3.54 4.37 -24.19
C LYS A 29 3.55 2.86 -24.15
N ASP A 30 4.45 2.27 -24.91
CA ASP A 30 4.70 0.83 -24.87
C ASP A 30 5.26 0.40 -23.51
N GLU A 31 5.96 1.30 -22.81
CA GLU A 31 6.61 1.02 -21.53
C GLU A 31 6.40 2.17 -20.54
N LEU A 32 5.83 1.84 -19.37
CA LEU A 32 5.59 2.80 -18.28
C LEU A 32 6.71 2.84 -17.24
N LEU A 33 7.43 1.73 -17.10
CA LEU A 33 8.52 1.60 -16.13
C LEU A 33 9.84 2.08 -16.73
N PRO A 34 10.77 2.66 -15.95
CA PRO A 34 12.12 2.96 -16.42
C PRO A 34 12.86 1.71 -16.92
N ALA A 35 13.74 1.88 -17.90
CA ALA A 35 14.50 0.78 -18.50
C ALA A 35 15.34 -0.02 -17.48
N SER A 36 15.87 0.66 -16.47
CA SER A 36 16.62 0.04 -15.37
C SER A 36 15.80 -1.01 -14.61
N ILE A 37 14.56 -0.68 -14.22
CA ILE A 37 13.67 -1.60 -13.50
C ILE A 37 13.31 -2.81 -14.37
N ARG A 38 13.05 -2.60 -15.65
CA ARG A 38 12.74 -3.69 -16.59
C ARG A 38 13.92 -4.61 -16.82
N ASN A 39 15.13 -4.04 -16.95
CA ASN A 39 16.35 -4.82 -17.14
C ASN A 39 16.68 -5.66 -15.90
N LEU A 40 16.55 -5.09 -14.70
CA LEU A 40 16.70 -5.82 -13.44
C LEU A 40 15.68 -6.97 -13.33
N ALA A 41 14.40 -6.69 -13.62
CA ALA A 41 13.35 -7.70 -13.58
C ALA A 41 13.63 -8.85 -14.56
N ARG A 42 14.06 -8.53 -15.78
CA ARG A 42 14.44 -9.52 -16.80
C ARG A 42 15.64 -10.35 -16.36
N ALA A 43 16.69 -9.72 -15.83
CA ALA A 43 17.87 -10.42 -15.34
C ALA A 43 17.55 -11.38 -14.18
N LEU A 44 16.60 -10.99 -13.33
CA LEU A 44 16.13 -11.81 -12.20
C LEU A 44 15.05 -12.83 -12.59
N GLY A 45 14.53 -12.79 -13.82
CA GLY A 45 13.44 -13.67 -14.26
C GLY A 45 12.11 -13.43 -13.53
N VAL A 46 11.88 -12.22 -12.99
CA VAL A 46 10.68 -11.87 -12.22
C VAL A 46 9.86 -10.78 -12.91
N CYS A 47 8.60 -10.63 -12.49
CA CYS A 47 7.78 -9.49 -12.91
C CYS A 47 8.36 -8.17 -12.35
N PRO A 48 8.41 -7.08 -13.12
CA PRO A 48 8.92 -5.79 -12.65
C PRO A 48 8.26 -5.25 -11.37
N SER A 49 6.99 -5.60 -11.10
CA SER A 49 6.32 -5.23 -9.85
C SER A 49 7.00 -5.83 -8.62
N LYS A 50 7.61 -7.01 -8.73
CA LYS A 50 8.37 -7.64 -7.64
C LYS A 50 9.72 -6.98 -7.36
N VAL A 51 10.27 -6.25 -8.34
CA VAL A 51 11.48 -5.43 -8.12
C VAL A 51 11.14 -4.18 -7.31
N LEU A 52 9.91 -3.69 -7.42
CA LEU A 52 9.44 -2.48 -6.73
C LEU A 52 8.91 -2.76 -5.32
N ILE A 53 8.47 -3.99 -5.04
CA ILE A 53 7.85 -4.37 -3.77
C ILE A 53 8.75 -5.35 -3.05
N ASP A 54 9.29 -4.91 -1.91
CA ASP A 54 10.00 -5.78 -0.98
C ASP A 54 8.99 -6.51 -0.09
N GLU A 55 8.40 -7.59 -0.65
CA GLU A 55 7.41 -8.44 0.03
C GLU A 55 7.97 -9.04 1.33
N GLN A 56 9.27 -9.35 1.35
CA GLN A 56 9.94 -9.95 2.49
C GLN A 56 10.06 -8.96 3.64
N ARG A 57 10.54 -7.74 3.38
CA ARG A 57 10.60 -6.68 4.40
C ARG A 57 9.22 -6.36 4.97
N LEU A 58 8.19 -6.29 4.13
CA LEU A 58 6.81 -6.09 4.59
C LEU A 58 6.35 -7.20 5.53
N SER A 59 6.64 -8.45 5.20
CA SER A 59 6.31 -9.61 6.04
C SER A 59 7.08 -9.61 7.37
N GLU A 60 8.37 -9.31 7.33
CA GLU A 60 9.22 -9.20 8.52
C GLU A 60 8.73 -8.09 9.46
N GLU A 61 8.37 -6.93 8.91
CA GLU A 61 7.80 -5.81 9.67
C GLU A 61 6.48 -6.18 10.34
N MET A 62 5.56 -6.86 9.63
CA MET A 62 4.30 -7.32 10.22
C MET A 62 4.52 -8.35 11.34
N THR A 63 5.51 -9.21 11.18
CA THR A 63 5.89 -10.20 12.19
C THR A 63 6.44 -9.52 13.44
N GLN A 64 7.32 -8.53 13.29
CA GLN A 64 7.84 -7.73 14.41
C GLN A 64 6.72 -7.00 15.16
N ILE A 65 5.77 -6.39 14.44
CA ILE A 65 4.63 -5.70 15.06
C ILE A 65 3.77 -6.66 15.87
N ALA A 66 3.50 -7.86 15.35
CA ALA A 66 2.74 -8.88 16.08
C ALA A 66 3.47 -9.31 17.37
N ALA A 67 4.78 -9.52 17.31
CA ALA A 67 5.60 -9.87 18.47
C ALA A 67 5.57 -8.76 19.54
N SER A 68 5.78 -7.50 19.13
CA SER A 68 5.71 -6.35 20.05
C SER A 68 4.32 -6.16 20.66
N ALA A 69 3.25 -6.39 19.90
CA ALA A 69 1.89 -6.32 20.42
C ALA A 69 1.63 -7.38 21.50
N ALA A 70 2.12 -8.61 21.28
CA ALA A 70 2.00 -9.70 22.25
C ALA A 70 2.80 -9.40 23.54
N GLU A 71 4.02 -8.88 23.41
CA GLU A 71 4.85 -8.47 24.57
C GLU A 71 4.16 -7.38 25.40
N LEU A 72 3.65 -6.33 24.75
CA LEU A 72 2.98 -5.23 25.43
C LEU A 72 1.68 -5.65 26.10
N ALA A 73 0.88 -6.50 25.45
CA ALA A 73 -0.33 -7.05 26.06
C ALA A 73 -0.03 -7.92 27.28
N ALA A 74 1.08 -8.68 27.26
CA ALA A 74 1.53 -9.47 28.40
C ALA A 74 2.05 -8.60 29.56
N ARG A 75 2.75 -7.49 29.23
CA ARG A 75 3.33 -6.57 30.23
C ARG A 75 2.27 -5.69 30.91
N TYR A 76 1.22 -5.27 30.19
CA TYR A 76 0.21 -4.35 30.71
C TYR A 76 -1.16 -5.03 30.84
N LYS A 77 -1.51 -5.47 32.06
CA LYS A 77 -2.84 -6.04 32.37
C LYS A 77 -3.95 -5.03 32.06
N GLY A 78 -4.82 -5.38 31.12
CA GLY A 78 -5.95 -4.55 30.67
C GLY A 78 -5.78 -3.96 29.27
N ALA A 79 -4.60 -4.05 28.65
CA ALA A 79 -4.42 -3.65 27.26
C ALA A 79 -5.06 -4.68 26.32
N ASN A 80 -5.94 -4.22 25.43
CA ASN A 80 -6.49 -5.08 24.37
C ASN A 80 -5.40 -5.31 23.29
N PRO A 81 -4.98 -6.58 23.04
CA PRO A 81 -3.92 -6.90 22.07
C PRO A 81 -4.19 -6.37 20.66
N GLU A 82 -5.44 -6.35 20.24
CA GLU A 82 -5.84 -5.86 18.91
C GLU A 82 -5.66 -4.35 18.81
N ASN A 83 -6.04 -3.61 19.85
CA ASN A 83 -5.84 -2.16 19.91
C ASN A 83 -4.35 -1.81 19.95
N VAL A 84 -3.54 -2.57 20.68
CA VAL A 84 -2.08 -2.39 20.71
C VAL A 84 -1.48 -2.63 19.33
N ARG A 85 -1.81 -3.76 18.68
CA ARG A 85 -1.34 -4.07 17.32
C ARG A 85 -1.73 -2.98 16.33
N HIS A 86 -2.98 -2.54 16.37
CA HIS A 86 -3.48 -1.48 15.49
C HIS A 86 -2.73 -0.17 15.70
N THR A 87 -2.47 0.20 16.96
CA THR A 87 -1.75 1.42 17.31
C THR A 87 -0.30 1.36 16.81
N LEU A 88 0.38 0.23 16.96
CA LEU A 88 1.73 0.02 16.43
C LEU A 88 1.79 0.14 14.90
N ILE A 89 0.78 -0.37 14.19
CA ILE A 89 0.65 -0.19 12.73
C ILE A 89 0.48 1.30 12.40
N LEU A 90 -0.39 2.01 13.12
CA LEU A 90 -0.59 3.44 12.90
C LEU A 90 0.69 4.22 13.12
N LEU A 91 1.43 3.98 14.20
CA LEU A 91 2.68 4.72 14.50
C LEU A 91 3.78 4.58 13.43
N ARG A 92 3.69 3.59 12.53
CA ARG A 92 4.59 3.42 11.38
C ARG A 92 4.22 4.27 10.16
N HIS A 93 3.02 4.84 10.15
CA HIS A 93 2.57 5.72 9.08
C HIS A 93 2.94 7.18 9.34
N GLU A 94 3.21 7.93 8.27
CA GLU A 94 3.33 9.39 8.32
C GLU A 94 2.10 10.02 9.01
N PRO A 95 2.24 11.16 9.71
CA PRO A 95 1.13 11.80 10.43
C PRO A 95 -0.15 11.94 9.62
N ILE A 96 -0.02 12.28 8.33
CA ILE A 96 -1.17 12.45 7.43
C ILE A 96 -1.86 11.11 7.09
N GLU A 97 -1.10 10.03 6.95
CA GLU A 97 -1.63 8.69 6.67
C GLU A 97 -2.30 8.08 7.91
N ARG A 98 -1.77 8.38 9.11
CA ARG A 98 -2.44 8.05 10.39
C ARG A 98 -3.80 8.69 10.50
N LEU A 99 -3.89 9.99 10.23
CA LEU A 99 -5.13 10.75 10.31
C LEU A 99 -6.18 10.20 9.32
N ARG A 100 -5.78 9.92 8.08
CA ARG A 100 -6.65 9.32 7.07
C ARG A 100 -7.22 7.97 7.51
N LYS A 101 -6.38 7.08 8.05
CA LYS A 101 -6.82 5.76 8.53
C LYS A 101 -7.71 5.84 9.77
N ALA A 102 -7.44 6.79 10.68
CA ALA A 102 -8.27 7.01 11.86
C ALA A 102 -9.67 7.52 11.49
N LEU A 103 -9.79 8.44 10.53
CA LEU A 103 -11.06 9.00 10.07
C LEU A 103 -11.95 7.96 9.37
N ILE A 104 -11.36 7.04 8.60
CA ILE A 104 -12.08 5.92 7.95
C ILE A 104 -12.73 4.98 8.97
N ARG A 105 -12.21 4.89 10.20
CA ARG A 105 -12.75 4.03 11.27
C ARG A 105 -13.85 4.71 12.09
N ALA A 106 -13.92 6.04 12.07
CA ALA A 106 -14.95 6.82 12.77
C ALA A 106 -16.26 6.97 11.95
N SER A 107 -16.28 6.42 10.73
CA SER A 107 -17.46 6.34 9.84
C SER A 107 -17.98 4.90 9.81
#